data_AF-A0A2G1WH64-F1
#
_entry.id   AF-A0A2G1WH64-F1
#
_cell.length_a   1.000
_cell.length_b   1.000
_cell.length_c   1.000
_cell.angle_alpha   90.00
_cell.angle_beta   90.00
_cell.angle_gamma   90.00
#
_symmetry.space_group_name_H-M   'P 1'
#
loop_
_entity.id
_entity.type
_entity.pdbx_description
1 polymer ?
#
loop_
_entity_poly.entity_id
_entity_poly.type
_entity_poly.pdbx_seq_one_letter_code
_entity_poly.pdbx_strand_id
1 'polypeptide(L)'
;MSDDSGISGHTRSVVVTTICCLAGIAAGVVSAAYVGTDPVDAASTTGVLVMGAFVVAQFPLYKVIGVGDFGVKDNLYVAFLTFTLWFISYTVLATSGVQLVA
;
A
#
# COMPACT_ATOMS: atom_id res chain seq x y z
N MET A 1 -17.40 -19.92 29.35
CA MET A 1 -17.33 -19.10 28.14
C MET A 1 -16.03 -18.34 28.24
N SER A 2 -15.00 -18.79 27.53
CA SER A 2 -13.73 -18.06 27.45
C SER A 2 -13.93 -16.99 26.39
N ASP A 3 -13.81 -15.73 26.79
CA ASP A 3 -13.82 -14.59 25.86
C ASP A 3 -12.68 -14.76 24.86
N ASP A 4 -13.01 -15.32 23.69
CA ASP A 4 -12.10 -15.38 22.56
C ASP A 4 -11.81 -13.94 22.15
N SER A 5 -10.65 -13.44 22.56
CA SER A 5 -10.22 -12.05 22.43
C SER A 5 -9.77 -11.75 20.98
N GLY A 6 -10.41 -12.41 20.00
CA GLY A 6 -10.20 -12.22 18.59
C GLY A 6 -10.82 -10.89 18.16
N ILE A 7 -9.97 -10.00 17.65
CA ILE A 7 -10.34 -8.75 16.99
C ILE A 7 -11.73 -8.83 16.32
N SER A 8 -12.68 -8.03 16.81
CA SER A 8 -14.02 -7.95 16.23
C SER A 8 -13.95 -7.58 14.74
N GLY A 9 -14.91 -8.03 13.92
CA GLY A 9 -14.90 -7.79 12.46
C GLY A 9 -14.76 -6.31 12.06
N HIS A 10 -15.25 -5.39 12.89
CA HIS A 10 -15.07 -3.95 12.69
C HIS A 10 -13.61 -3.51 12.88
N THR A 11 -12.95 -3.98 13.95
CA THR A 11 -11.54 -3.69 14.23
C THR A 11 -10.65 -4.26 13.13
N ARG A 12 -10.96 -5.45 12.60
CA ARG A 12 -10.24 -6.07 11.47
C ARG A 12 -10.26 -5.17 10.24
N SER A 13 -11.45 -4.70 9.84
CA SER A 13 -11.61 -3.87 8.64
C SER A 13 -10.88 -2.54 8.77
N VAL A 14 -10.92 -1.92 9.96
CA VAL A 14 -10.19 -0.67 10.25
C VAL A 14 -8.68 -0.89 10.13
N VAL A 15 -8.14 -1.93 10.75
CA VAL A 15 -6.69 -2.24 10.71
C VAL A 15 -6.21 -2.51 9.28
N VAL A 16 -6.97 -3.28 8.49
CA VAL A 16 -6.63 -3.55 7.08
C VAL A 16 -6.59 -2.26 6.27
N THR A 17 -7.61 -1.40 6.44
CA THR A 17 -7.66 -0.12 5.73
C THR A 17 -6.48 0.77 6.12
N THR A 18 -6.15 0.87 7.42
CA THR A 18 -5.03 1.67 7.90
C THR A 18 -3.69 1.17 7.34
N ILE A 19 -3.46 -0.14 7.31
CA ILE A 19 -2.22 -0.72 6.78
C ILE A 19 -2.12 -0.52 5.27
N CYS A 20 -3.22 -0.72 4.53
CA CYS A 20 -3.28 -0.37 3.11
C CYS A 20 -2.92 1.10 2.88
N CYS A 21 -3.47 1.98 3.71
CA CYS A 21 -3.22 3.40 3.55
C CYS A 21 -1.76 3.79 3.83
N LEU A 22 -1.19 3.29 4.92
CA LEU A 22 0.20 3.56 5.26
C LEU A 22 1.16 2.99 4.22
N ALA A 23 0.91 1.77 3.75
CA ALA A 23 1.73 1.14 2.72
C ALA A 23 1.63 1.83 1.37
N GLY A 24 0.44 2.30 0.96
CA GLY A 24 0.26 3.04 -0.29
C GLY A 24 1.02 4.37 -0.29
N ILE A 25 0.99 5.11 0.83
CA ILE A 25 1.76 6.36 0.99
C ILE A 25 3.26 6.05 0.98
N ALA A 26 3.70 5.06 1.75
CA ALA A 26 5.11 4.66 1.79
C ALA A 26 5.62 4.24 0.40
N ALA A 27 4.84 3.44 -0.33
CA ALA A 27 5.15 3.05 -1.69
C ALA A 27 5.25 4.27 -2.62
N GLY A 28 4.35 5.25 -2.49
CA GLY A 28 4.34 6.45 -3.33
C GLY A 28 5.59 7.31 -3.12
N VAL A 29 6.00 7.48 -1.85
CA VAL A 29 7.24 8.18 -1.49
C VAL A 29 8.47 7.43 -1.97
N VAL A 30 8.51 6.11 -1.80
CA VAL A 30 9.61 5.25 -2.28
C VAL A 30 9.69 5.28 -3.81
N SER A 31 8.56 5.24 -4.51
CA SER A 31 8.53 5.39 -5.97
C SER A 31 9.06 6.75 -6.41
N ALA A 32 8.67 7.85 -5.76
CA ALA A 32 9.19 9.17 -6.08
C ALA A 32 10.70 9.30 -5.76
N ALA A 33 11.21 8.61 -4.74
CA ALA A 33 12.62 8.58 -4.41
C ALA A 33 13.48 7.72 -5.38
N TYR A 34 12.95 6.60 -5.88
CA TYR A 34 13.68 5.67 -6.76
C TYR A 34 13.49 5.93 -8.25
N VAL A 35 12.31 6.41 -8.65
CA VAL A 35 11.96 6.67 -10.05
C VAL A 35 12.16 8.14 -10.40
N GLY A 36 12.01 9.04 -9.42
CA GLY A 36 12.00 10.49 -9.66
C GLY A 36 10.58 11.02 -9.86
N THR A 37 10.47 12.34 -9.97
CA THR A 37 9.20 13.06 -10.17
C THR A 37 9.12 13.73 -11.54
N ASP A 38 10.12 13.53 -12.40
CA ASP A 38 10.13 14.13 -13.72
C ASP A 38 9.10 13.47 -14.65
N PRO A 39 8.53 14.22 -15.62
CA PRO A 39 7.51 13.69 -16.53
C PRO A 39 7.99 12.49 -17.36
N VAL A 40 9.30 12.41 -17.62
CA VAL A 40 9.91 11.29 -18.35
C VAL A 40 9.95 10.02 -17.51
N ASP A 41 10.10 10.18 -16.20
CA ASP A 41 10.19 9.08 -15.24
C ASP A 41 8.82 8.54 -14.86
N ALA A 42 7.77 9.36 -14.99
CA ALA A 42 6.38 8.93 -14.84
C ALA A 42 5.95 7.85 -15.85
N ALA A 43 6.63 7.75 -17.01
CA ALA A 43 6.39 6.69 -17.98
C ALA A 43 7.05 5.34 -17.60
N SER A 44 7.89 5.32 -16.55
CA SER A 44 8.63 4.13 -16.14
C SER A 44 7.75 3.12 -15.41
N THR A 45 7.79 1.86 -15.85
CA THR A 45 7.10 0.74 -15.18
C THR A 45 7.72 0.39 -13.83
N THR A 46 8.90 0.94 -13.50
CA THR A 46 9.59 0.70 -12.23
C THR A 46 8.75 1.10 -11.02
N GLY A 47 7.94 2.16 -11.11
CA GLY A 47 7.02 2.55 -10.03
C GLY A 47 5.98 1.48 -9.71
N VAL A 48 5.48 0.79 -10.75
CA VAL A 48 4.52 -0.32 -10.62
C VAL A 48 5.18 -1.52 -9.94
N LEU A 49 6.47 -1.78 -10.20
CA LEU A 49 7.21 -2.85 -9.52
C LEU A 49 7.39 -2.57 -8.03
N VAL A 50 7.69 -1.32 -7.64
CA VAL A 50 7.77 -0.90 -6.24
C VAL A 50 6.43 -1.09 -5.54
N MET A 51 5.34 -0.64 -6.15
CA MET A 51 3.99 -0.84 -5.63
C MET A 51 3.65 -2.33 -5.49
N GLY A 52 3.95 -3.14 -6.51
CA GLY A 52 3.74 -4.59 -6.46
C GLY A 52 4.52 -5.27 -5.34
N ALA A 53 5.76 -4.85 -5.08
CA ALA A 53 6.56 -5.35 -3.96
C ALA A 53 5.93 -5.01 -2.61
N PHE A 54 5.41 -3.79 -2.44
CA PHE A 54 4.69 -3.38 -1.23
C PHE A 54 3.40 -4.19 -1.03
N VAL A 55 2.62 -4.44 -2.10
CA VAL A 55 1.43 -5.29 -2.02
C VAL A 55 1.78 -6.72 -1.58
N VAL A 56 2.84 -7.30 -2.13
CA VAL A 56 3.30 -8.64 -1.74
C VAL A 56 3.77 -8.66 -0.29
N ALA A 57 4.46 -7.62 0.18
CA ALA A 57 4.94 -7.49 1.56
C ALA A 57 3.80 -7.30 2.59
N GLN A 58 2.62 -6.83 2.17
CA GLN A 58 1.46 -6.72 3.06
C GLN A 58 0.88 -8.08 3.45
N PHE A 59 0.91 -9.09 2.57
CA PHE A 59 0.37 -10.43 2.87
C PHE A 59 1.06 -11.14 4.06
N PRO A 60 2.40 -11.18 4.18
CA PRO A 60 3.04 -11.74 5.37
C PRO A 60 2.77 -10.88 6.61
N LEU A 61 2.67 -9.55 6.48
CA LEU A 61 2.34 -8.66 7.60
C LEU A 61 0.94 -8.98 8.17
N TYR A 62 -0.06 -9.15 7.32
CA TYR A 62 -1.41 -9.52 7.76
C TYR A 62 -1.47 -10.91 8.40
N LYS A 63 -0.67 -11.87 7.92
CA LYS A 63 -0.51 -13.19 8.57
C LYS A 63 0.07 -13.08 9.98
N VAL A 64 1.08 -12.23 10.19
CA VAL A 64 1.69 -12.01 11.51
C VAL A 64 0.73 -11.34 12.49
N ILE A 65 -0.12 -10.43 12.01
CA ILE A 65 -1.11 -9.71 12.84
C ILE A 65 -2.31 -10.60 13.20
N GLY A 66 -2.37 -11.84 12.70
CA GLY A 66 -3.46 -12.77 13.00
C GLY A 66 -4.78 -12.38 12.32
N VAL A 67 -4.73 -11.56 11.27
CA VAL A 67 -5.90 -11.30 10.44
C VAL A 67 -6.14 -12.57 9.60
N GLY A 68 -7.15 -13.34 10.01
CA GLY A 68 -7.45 -14.67 9.46
C GLY A 68 -7.79 -14.68 7.96
N ASP A 69 -7.84 -15.90 7.41
CA ASP A 69 -7.96 -16.29 5.99
C ASP A 69 -8.49 -15.20 5.07
N PHE A 70 -7.62 -14.72 4.18
CA PHE A 70 -7.99 -13.74 3.17
C PHE A 70 -8.54 -14.46 1.95
N GLY A 71 -9.81 -14.22 1.63
CA GLY A 71 -10.38 -14.68 0.37
C GLY A 71 -9.79 -13.90 -0.81
N VAL A 72 -10.07 -14.38 -2.03
CA VAL A 72 -9.68 -13.67 -3.28
C VAL A 72 -10.21 -12.23 -3.30
N LYS A 73 -11.42 -12.00 -2.75
CA LYS A 73 -12.02 -10.67 -2.63
C LYS A 73 -11.19 -9.75 -1.73
N ASP A 74 -10.72 -10.24 -0.59
CA ASP A 74 -9.99 -9.43 0.38
C ASP A 74 -8.60 -9.07 -0.14
N ASN A 75 -7.93 -10.00 -0.83
CA ASN A 75 -6.66 -9.74 -1.50
C ASN A 75 -6.81 -8.70 -2.61
N LEU A 76 -7.89 -8.77 -3.40
CA LEU A 76 -8.17 -7.77 -4.44
C LEU A 76 -8.43 -6.39 -3.81
N TYR A 77 -9.16 -6.33 -2.70
CA TYR A 77 -9.40 -5.09 -1.97
C TYR A 77 -8.10 -4.45 -1.49
N VAL A 78 -7.22 -5.24 -0.86
CA VAL A 78 -5.91 -4.78 -0.38
C VAL A 78 -5.04 -4.25 -1.51
N ALA A 79 -4.94 -5.02 -2.60
CA ALA A 79 -4.15 -4.64 -3.76
C ALA A 79 -4.70 -3.37 -4.42
N PHE A 80 -6.02 -3.29 -4.61
CA PHE A 80 -6.68 -2.14 -5.24
C PHE A 80 -6.56 -0.87 -4.41
N LEU A 81 -6.75 -0.95 -3.08
CA LEU A 81 -6.59 0.20 -2.20
C LEU A 81 -5.15 0.71 -2.17
N THR A 82 -4.19 -0.21 -2.02
CA THR A 82 -2.76 0.14 -1.99
C THR A 82 -2.34 0.75 -3.32
N PHE A 83 -2.79 0.20 -4.45
CA PHE A 83 -2.59 0.77 -5.78
C PHE A 83 -3.15 2.19 -5.89
N THR A 84 -4.41 2.39 -5.49
CA THR A 84 -5.08 3.68 -5.61
C THR A 84 -4.35 4.75 -4.81
N LEU A 85 -3.96 4.41 -3.58
CA LEU A 85 -3.30 5.39 -2.71
C LEU A 85 -1.84 5.64 -3.09
N TRP A 86 -1.13 4.61 -3.58
CA TRP A 86 0.19 4.76 -4.21
C TRP A 86 0.11 5.72 -5.40
N PHE A 87 -0.85 5.48 -6.31
CA PHE A 87 -1.03 6.29 -7.51
C PHE A 87 -1.30 7.75 -7.16
N ILE A 88 -2.27 8.02 -6.28
CA ILE A 88 -2.59 9.38 -5.85
C ILE A 88 -1.38 10.06 -5.21
N SER A 89 -0.68 9.37 -4.29
CA SER A 89 0.49 9.93 -3.59
C SER A 89 1.62 10.27 -4.56
N TYR A 90 1.93 9.34 -5.49
CA TYR A 90 2.96 9.54 -6.51
C TYR A 90 2.57 10.66 -7.49
N THR A 91 1.32 10.71 -7.95
CA THR A 91 0.85 11.78 -8.84
C THR A 91 0.92 13.15 -8.18
N VAL A 92 0.60 13.25 -6.89
CA VAL A 92 0.74 14.51 -6.14
C VAL A 92 2.20 14.94 -6.06
N LEU A 93 3.12 14.03 -5.74
CA LEU A 93 4.56 14.29 -5.70
C LEU A 93 5.11 14.71 -7.06
N ALA A 94 4.70 14.03 -8.13
CA ALA A 94 5.08 14.34 -9.51
C ALA A 94 4.55 15.71 -9.95
N THR A 95 3.28 16.01 -9.67
CA THR A 95 2.65 17.29 -10.06
C THR A 95 3.21 18.48 -9.27
N SER A 96 3.63 18.25 -8.02
CA SER A 96 4.26 19.28 -7.18
C SER A 96 5.76 19.47 -7.47
N GLY A 97 6.37 18.64 -8.33
CA GLY A 97 7.79 18.74 -8.68
C GLY A 97 8.72 18.48 -7.49
N VAL A 98 8.29 17.67 -6.53
CA VAL A 98 9.04 17.43 -5.28
C VAL A 98 10.24 16.51 -5.56
N GLN A 99 11.45 17.07 -5.48
CA GLN A 99 12.67 16.29 -5.54
C GLN A 99 13.01 15.71 -4.15
N LEU A 100 12.86 14.39 -4.01
CA LEU A 100 13.19 13.66 -2.78
C LEU A 100 14.64 13.17 -2.74
N VAL A 101 15.31 13.15 -3.90
CA VAL A 101 16.74 12.91 -4.06
C VAL A 101 17.30 14.11 -4.82
N ALA A 102 18.38 14.68 -4.27
CA ALA A 102 19.09 15.85 -4.79
C ALA A 102 20.00 15.51 -5.97
#